data_AF-A0A431E7D8-F1
#
_entry.id   AF-A0A431E7D8-F1
#
_cell.length_a   1.000
_cell.length_b   1.000
_cell.length_c   1.000
_cell.angle_alpha   90.00
_cell.angle_beta   90.00
_cell.angle_gamma   90.00
#
_symmetry.space_group_name_H-M   'P 1'
#
loop_
_entity.id
_entity.type
_entity.pdbx_description
1 polymer ?
#
loop_
_entity_poly.entity_id
_entity_poly.type
_entity_poly.pdbx_seq_one_letter_code
_entity_poly.pdbx_strand_id
1 'polypeptide(L)'
;MSETYKIYTPNGIAVKVDKETNKIYFVESLDPHPPAKGNYTEEYSKALFKAHNIKRNSPYKDYKPQYLDPNFYTGQKSTLVEFKEWQSIYLKDPIKGSIAPWTKAEKAYYHSLKTKRERYKYLVIRSGIRSTVIDIPYDAYANVDEKGNLINEEYAYIYNEVSNNKETLKSSLFRQEWGIAAGILGKP
;
A
#
# COMPACT_ATOMS: atom_id res chain seq x y z
N MET A 1 43.52 16.86 -10.24
CA MET A 1 42.05 17.05 -10.41
C MET A 1 41.43 15.70 -10.17
N SER A 2 40.49 15.58 -9.24
CA SER A 2 39.83 14.28 -9.03
C SER A 2 38.97 13.94 -10.23
N GLU A 3 39.08 12.71 -10.70
CA GLU A 3 38.22 12.24 -11.78
C GLU A 3 36.79 12.10 -11.27
N THR A 4 35.83 12.50 -12.10
CA THR A 4 34.42 12.44 -11.74
C THR A 4 33.60 11.75 -12.81
N TYR A 5 32.50 11.12 -12.41
CA TYR A 5 31.51 10.52 -13.31
C TYR A 5 30.10 11.00 -12.94
N LYS A 6 29.12 10.71 -13.81
CA LYS A 6 27.73 11.12 -13.63
C LYS A 6 26.84 9.92 -13.33
N ILE A 7 25.96 10.06 -12.34
CA ILE A 7 24.86 9.12 -12.05
C ILE A 7 23.53 9.82 -12.32
N TYR A 8 22.59 9.15 -12.98
CA TYR A 8 21.23 9.67 -13.19
C TYR A 8 20.30 9.13 -12.09
N THR A 9 19.67 10.04 -11.34
CA THR A 9 18.68 9.71 -10.31
C THR A 9 17.34 9.30 -10.94
N PRO A 10 16.40 8.70 -10.17
CA PRO A 10 15.09 8.28 -10.69
C PRO A 10 14.26 9.40 -11.34
N ASN A 11 14.43 10.65 -10.92
CA ASN A 11 13.81 11.83 -11.50
C ASN A 11 14.59 12.44 -12.68
N GLY A 12 15.61 11.74 -13.20
CA GLY A 12 16.36 12.13 -14.40
C GLY A 12 17.50 13.15 -14.17
N ILE A 13 17.72 13.60 -12.93
CA ILE A 13 18.79 14.56 -12.63
C ILE A 13 20.15 13.88 -12.65
N ALA A 14 21.12 14.48 -13.36
CA ALA A 14 22.49 14.01 -13.38
C ALA A 14 23.27 14.57 -12.16
N VAL A 15 23.85 13.68 -11.38
CA VAL A 15 24.65 14.00 -10.20
C VAL A 15 26.12 13.70 -10.49
N LYS A 16 27.01 14.65 -10.19
CA LYS A 16 28.46 14.50 -10.37
C LYS A 16 29.06 13.86 -9.12
N VAL A 17 29.86 12.82 -9.31
CA VAL A 17 30.42 12.00 -8.24
C VAL A 17 31.94 11.90 -8.38
N ASP A 18 32.64 12.12 -7.28
CA ASP A 18 34.08 11.91 -7.16
C ASP A 18 34.41 10.40 -7.18
N LYS A 19 35.33 9.97 -8.07
CA LYS A 19 35.65 8.54 -8.24
C LYS A 19 36.35 7.93 -7.02
N GLU A 20 37.14 8.70 -6.28
CA GLU A 20 37.96 8.17 -5.19
C GLU A 20 37.19 8.18 -3.86
N THR A 21 36.47 9.28 -3.61
CA THR A 21 35.82 9.53 -2.32
C THR A 21 34.33 9.22 -2.32
N ASN A 22 33.74 8.89 -3.47
CA ASN A 22 32.28 8.71 -3.63
C ASN A 22 31.45 9.94 -3.19
N LYS A 23 32.10 11.11 -3.07
CA LYS A 23 31.46 12.35 -2.69
C LYS A 23 30.57 12.84 -3.83
N ILE A 24 29.33 13.17 -3.48
CA ILE A 24 28.36 13.75 -4.41
C ILE A 24 28.49 15.27 -4.39
N TYR A 25 28.66 15.86 -5.58
CA TYR A 25 28.57 17.30 -5.75
C TYR A 25 27.14 17.68 -6.13
N PHE A 26 26.47 18.44 -5.27
CA PHE A 26 25.18 19.03 -5.58
C PHE A 26 25.37 20.15 -6.62
N VAL A 27 24.75 20.02 -7.79
CA VAL A 27 24.81 21.04 -8.85
C VAL A 27 24.25 22.36 -8.33
N GLU A 28 24.95 23.48 -8.52
CA GLU A 28 24.41 24.83 -8.34
C GLU A 28 23.08 24.96 -9.10
N SER A 29 22.04 25.43 -8.39
CA SER A 29 20.74 25.60 -9.05
C SER A 29 20.91 26.67 -10.12
N LEU A 30 20.35 26.46 -11.30
CA LEU A 30 20.19 27.52 -12.30
C LEU A 30 19.02 28.46 -11.94
N ASP A 31 18.26 28.13 -10.89
CA ASP A 31 17.18 28.95 -10.38
C ASP A 31 17.74 30.20 -9.67
N PRO A 32 17.29 31.42 -10.01
CA PRO A 32 17.66 32.65 -9.28
C PRO A 32 17.22 32.63 -7.81
N HIS A 33 16.29 31.75 -7.41
CA HIS A 33 15.87 31.52 -6.03
C HIS A 33 16.05 30.04 -5.66
N PRO A 34 17.30 29.56 -5.49
CA PRO A 34 17.55 28.16 -5.20
C PRO A 34 16.88 27.74 -3.88
N PRO A 35 16.27 26.54 -3.81
CA PRO A 35 15.89 25.97 -2.53
C PRO A 35 17.13 25.86 -1.64
N ALA A 36 16.97 26.12 -0.34
CA ALA A 36 18.07 26.06 0.62
C ALA A 36 18.77 24.69 0.53
N LYS A 37 20.04 24.70 0.14
CA LYS A 37 20.85 23.47 0.09
C LYS A 37 21.37 23.19 1.49
N GLY A 38 21.05 22.01 2.01
CA GLY A 38 21.70 21.49 3.21
C GLY A 38 23.18 21.22 2.97
N ASN A 39 23.96 21.16 4.05
CA ASN A 39 25.35 20.71 3.97
C ASN A 39 25.40 19.26 3.50
N TYR A 40 26.40 18.94 2.66
CA TYR A 40 26.66 17.55 2.31
C TYR A 40 26.97 16.73 3.56
N THR A 41 26.30 15.58 3.68
CA THR A 41 26.65 14.54 4.65
C THR A 41 26.94 13.24 3.90
N GLU A 42 27.81 12.40 4.48
CA GLU A 42 28.26 11.14 3.85
C GLU A 42 27.08 10.17 3.60
N GLU A 43 26.02 10.29 4.40
CA GLU A 43 24.79 9.49 4.33
C GLU A 43 24.08 9.63 2.99
N TYR A 44 24.12 10.81 2.36
CA TYR A 44 23.50 11.01 1.04
C TYR A 44 24.17 10.15 -0.03
N SER A 45 25.51 10.09 -0.03
CA SER A 45 26.26 9.21 -0.91
C SER A 45 25.93 7.75 -0.61
N LYS A 46 25.98 7.34 0.67
CA LYS A 46 25.65 5.96 1.08
C LYS A 46 24.25 5.54 0.60
N ALA A 47 23.25 6.40 0.77
CA ALA A 47 21.88 6.13 0.34
C ALA A 47 21.78 5.98 -1.19
N LEU A 48 22.41 6.88 -1.97
CA LEU A 48 22.37 6.82 -3.42
C LEU A 48 23.04 5.54 -3.96
N PHE A 49 24.19 5.17 -3.42
CA PHE A 49 24.88 3.95 -3.82
C PHE A 49 24.12 2.68 -3.42
N LYS A 50 23.51 2.68 -2.23
CA LYS A 50 22.62 1.59 -1.80
C LYS A 50 21.43 1.44 -2.77
N ALA A 51 20.78 2.54 -3.12
CA ALA A 51 19.68 2.54 -4.09
C ALA A 51 20.13 2.07 -5.49
N HIS A 52 21.30 2.53 -5.96
CA HIS A 52 21.88 2.08 -7.22
C HIS A 52 22.15 0.57 -7.21
N ASN A 53 22.76 0.07 -6.14
CA ASN A 53 23.05 -1.35 -5.94
C ASN A 53 21.76 -2.20 -5.95
N ILE A 54 20.74 -1.78 -5.19
CA ILE A 54 19.42 -2.43 -5.18
C ILE A 54 18.83 -2.45 -6.58
N LYS A 55 18.89 -1.34 -7.33
CA LYS A 55 18.34 -1.27 -8.69
C LYS A 55 19.07 -2.22 -9.66
N ARG A 56 20.40 -2.32 -9.56
CA ARG A 56 21.22 -3.19 -10.43
C ARG A 56 21.06 -4.68 -10.11
N ASN A 57 20.81 -5.01 -8.84
CA ASN A 57 20.68 -6.38 -8.37
C ASN A 57 19.24 -6.81 -8.06
N SER A 58 18.26 -5.98 -8.43
CA SER A 58 16.85 -6.32 -8.29
C SER A 58 16.53 -7.56 -9.13
N PRO A 59 15.72 -8.51 -8.63
CA PRO A 59 15.19 -9.60 -9.46
C PRO A 59 14.36 -9.09 -10.65
N TYR A 60 13.92 -7.82 -10.59
CA TYR A 60 13.14 -7.15 -11.64
C TYR A 60 13.97 -6.16 -12.48
N LYS A 61 15.31 -6.20 -12.44
CA LYS A 61 16.16 -5.25 -13.18
C LYS A 61 15.90 -5.24 -14.69
N ASP A 62 15.51 -6.40 -15.24
CA ASP A 62 15.22 -6.62 -16.67
C ASP A 62 13.70 -6.68 -16.93
N TYR A 63 12.87 -6.36 -15.93
CA TYR A 63 11.43 -6.37 -16.08
C TYR A 63 11.00 -5.35 -17.14
N LYS A 64 10.32 -5.84 -18.17
CA LYS A 64 9.63 -5.01 -19.15
C LYS A 64 8.14 -5.04 -18.80
N PRO A 65 7.52 -3.89 -18.51
CA PRO A 65 6.08 -3.86 -18.27
C PRO A 65 5.36 -4.37 -19.52
N GLN A 66 4.46 -5.32 -19.31
CA GLN A 66 3.52 -5.74 -20.35
C GLN A 66 2.40 -4.71 -20.41
N TYR A 67 2.35 -3.96 -21.51
CA TYR A 67 1.27 -3.02 -21.76
C TYR A 67 0.10 -3.76 -22.42
N LEU A 68 -1.13 -3.28 -22.15
CA LEU A 68 -2.31 -3.74 -22.86
C LEU A 68 -2.18 -3.36 -24.34
N ASP A 69 -2.00 -4.36 -25.20
CA ASP A 69 -2.25 -4.21 -26.63
C ASP A 69 -3.74 -4.49 -26.90
N PRO A 70 -4.50 -3.51 -27.42
CA PRO A 70 -5.92 -3.69 -27.73
C PRO A 70 -6.18 -4.49 -29.02
N ASN A 71 -5.15 -4.83 -29.81
CA ASN A 71 -5.31 -5.52 -31.08
C ASN A 71 -5.18 -7.05 -30.96
N PHE A 72 -5.72 -7.74 -31.97
CA PHE A 72 -5.57 -9.19 -32.12
C PHE A 72 -4.59 -9.50 -33.24
N TYR A 73 -3.63 -10.39 -32.97
CA TYR A 73 -2.71 -10.92 -33.96
C TYR A 73 -2.84 -12.44 -34.01
N THR A 74 -3.00 -12.97 -35.22
CA THR A 74 -3.20 -14.40 -35.44
C THR A 74 -1.97 -15.19 -34.94
N GLY A 75 -2.23 -16.22 -34.10
CA GLY A 75 -1.17 -17.09 -33.58
C GLY A 75 -0.41 -16.56 -32.35
N GLN A 76 -0.79 -15.39 -31.82
CA GLN A 76 -0.19 -14.82 -30.61
C GLN A 76 -1.21 -14.78 -29.46
N LYS A 77 -0.72 -14.88 -28.22
CA LYS A 77 -1.54 -14.61 -27.03
C LYS A 77 -1.89 -13.13 -26.99
N SER A 78 -3.15 -12.81 -26.78
CA SER A 78 -3.64 -11.43 -26.72
C SER A 78 -3.75 -10.96 -25.28
N THR A 79 -3.05 -9.86 -24.96
CA THR A 79 -3.20 -9.14 -23.69
C THR A 79 -4.62 -8.65 -23.45
N LEU A 80 -5.38 -8.40 -24.52
CA LEU A 80 -6.77 -7.96 -24.41
C LEU A 80 -7.67 -9.06 -23.83
N VAL A 81 -7.39 -10.34 -24.11
CA VAL A 81 -8.18 -11.45 -23.56
C VAL A 81 -7.94 -11.57 -22.06
N GLU A 82 -6.67 -11.63 -21.65
CA GLU A 82 -6.27 -11.67 -20.24
C GLU A 82 -6.81 -10.46 -19.47
N PHE A 83 -6.74 -9.27 -20.06
CA PHE A 83 -7.30 -8.06 -19.47
C PHE A 83 -8.82 -8.12 -19.34
N LYS A 84 -9.56 -8.62 -20.34
CA LYS A 84 -11.02 -8.75 -20.26
C LYS A 84 -11.46 -9.75 -19.20
N GLU A 85 -10.74 -10.85 -19.05
CA GLU A 85 -11.00 -11.81 -17.96
C GLU A 85 -10.83 -11.14 -16.60
N TRP A 86 -9.71 -10.45 -16.39
CA TRP A 86 -9.48 -9.67 -15.17
C TRP A 86 -10.56 -8.58 -14.97
N GLN A 87 -10.88 -7.81 -16.02
CA GLN A 87 -11.89 -6.76 -16.00
C GLN A 87 -13.26 -7.31 -15.59
N SER A 88 -13.63 -8.50 -16.08
CA SER A 88 -14.91 -9.14 -15.77
C SER A 88 -15.05 -9.54 -14.29
N ILE A 89 -13.91 -9.78 -13.61
CA ILE A 89 -13.87 -10.12 -12.20
C ILE A 89 -13.90 -8.86 -11.33
N TYR A 90 -13.10 -7.85 -11.69
CA TYR A 90 -12.80 -6.72 -10.80
C TYR A 90 -13.50 -5.41 -11.17
N LEU A 91 -13.86 -5.21 -12.43
CA LEU A 91 -14.46 -3.98 -12.94
C LEU A 91 -15.89 -4.21 -13.47
N LYS A 92 -16.52 -5.32 -13.09
CA LYS A 92 -17.94 -5.53 -13.37
C LYS A 92 -18.74 -4.50 -12.60
N ASP A 93 -19.41 -3.60 -13.31
CA ASP A 93 -20.30 -2.64 -12.69
C ASP A 93 -21.32 -3.36 -11.81
N PRO A 94 -21.53 -2.91 -10.57
CA PRO A 94 -22.62 -3.42 -9.76
C PRO A 94 -23.94 -3.15 -10.51
N ILE A 95 -24.84 -4.13 -10.51
CA ILE A 95 -26.15 -3.99 -11.17
C ILE A 95 -26.81 -2.72 -10.64
N LYS A 96 -27.06 -1.74 -11.53
CA LYS A 96 -27.57 -0.41 -11.17
C LYS A 96 -28.83 -0.53 -10.31
N GLY A 97 -28.82 0.06 -9.11
CA GLY A 97 -29.92 -0.05 -8.12
C GLY A 97 -29.81 -1.23 -7.15
N SER A 98 -28.76 -2.05 -7.26
CA SER A 98 -28.50 -3.16 -6.33
C SER A 98 -27.45 -2.74 -5.32
N ILE A 99 -27.86 -2.39 -4.09
CA ILE A 99 -27.00 -2.65 -2.92
C ILE A 99 -26.62 -4.12 -3.04
N ALA A 100 -25.32 -4.45 -3.16
CA ALA A 100 -24.81 -5.78 -3.49
C ALA A 100 -25.76 -6.88 -2.98
N PRO A 101 -26.60 -7.46 -3.84
CA PRO A 101 -27.86 -8.04 -3.41
C PRO A 101 -27.54 -9.30 -2.62
N TRP A 102 -27.91 -9.28 -1.34
CA TRP A 102 -27.73 -10.44 -0.49
C TRP A 102 -28.57 -11.58 -1.04
N THR A 103 -27.93 -12.71 -1.30
CA THR A 103 -28.61 -13.96 -1.61
C THR A 103 -29.53 -14.37 -0.45
N LYS A 104 -30.56 -15.18 -0.74
CA LYS A 104 -31.45 -15.72 0.32
C LYS A 104 -30.65 -16.47 1.39
N ALA A 105 -29.60 -17.18 0.99
CA ALA A 105 -28.69 -17.90 1.88
C ALA A 105 -27.87 -16.96 2.78
N GLU A 106 -27.26 -15.90 2.22
CA GLU A 106 -26.51 -14.91 3.01
C GLU A 106 -27.42 -14.21 4.04
N LYS A 107 -28.66 -13.87 3.65
CA LYS A 107 -29.63 -13.27 4.59
C LYS A 107 -29.96 -14.25 5.72
N ALA A 108 -30.29 -15.50 5.38
CA ALA A 108 -30.60 -16.53 6.37
C ALA A 108 -29.42 -16.77 7.32
N TYR A 109 -28.19 -16.84 6.80
CA TYR A 109 -26.98 -16.99 7.60
C TYR A 109 -26.80 -15.82 8.56
N TYR A 110 -26.88 -14.57 8.09
CA TYR A 110 -26.76 -13.40 8.97
C TYR A 110 -27.83 -13.34 10.06
N HIS A 111 -29.08 -13.71 9.74
CA HIS A 111 -30.14 -13.80 10.74
C HIS A 111 -29.95 -14.97 11.73
N SER A 112 -29.17 -16.00 11.36
CA SER A 112 -28.85 -17.12 12.25
C SER A 112 -27.80 -16.77 13.32
N LEU A 113 -26.94 -15.78 13.06
CA LEU A 113 -25.90 -15.30 13.97
C LEU A 113 -26.52 -14.71 15.25
N LYS A 114 -26.03 -15.14 16.41
CA LYS A 114 -26.66 -14.87 17.70
C LYS A 114 -26.26 -13.50 18.23
N THR A 115 -24.97 -13.20 18.20
CA THR A 115 -24.43 -11.99 18.84
C THR A 115 -24.29 -10.82 17.87
N LYS A 116 -24.31 -9.59 18.40
CA LYS A 116 -24.01 -8.38 17.62
C LYS A 116 -22.60 -8.44 17.03
N ARG A 117 -21.65 -9.02 17.78
CA ARG A 117 -20.26 -9.23 17.38
C ARG A 117 -20.14 -10.12 16.15
N GLU A 118 -20.79 -11.29 16.16
CA GLU A 118 -20.79 -12.21 15.01
C GLU A 118 -21.37 -11.53 13.77
N ARG A 119 -22.51 -10.84 13.92
CA ARG A 119 -23.13 -10.08 12.82
C ARG A 119 -22.20 -8.98 12.29
N TYR A 120 -21.52 -8.26 13.18
CA TYR A 120 -20.56 -7.23 12.80
C TYR A 120 -19.37 -7.82 12.05
N LYS A 121 -18.71 -8.85 12.59
CA LYS A 121 -17.59 -9.55 11.96
C LYS A 121 -17.97 -10.03 10.55
N TYR A 122 -19.15 -10.63 10.39
CA TYR A 122 -19.66 -11.05 9.09
C TYR A 122 -19.80 -9.88 8.11
N LEU A 123 -20.41 -8.77 8.52
CA LEU A 123 -20.60 -7.59 7.66
C LEU A 123 -19.27 -6.98 7.19
N VAL A 124 -18.29 -6.90 8.08
CA VAL A 124 -16.95 -6.38 7.77
C VAL A 124 -16.23 -7.30 6.77
N ILE A 125 -16.29 -8.62 6.97
CA ILE A 125 -15.68 -9.57 6.01
C ILE A 125 -16.39 -9.49 4.66
N ARG A 126 -17.72 -9.48 4.65
CA ARG A 126 -18.53 -9.46 3.42
C ARG A 126 -18.45 -8.13 2.67
N SER A 127 -18.23 -7.00 3.33
CA SER A 127 -18.04 -5.73 2.64
C SER A 127 -16.72 -5.67 1.87
N GLY A 128 -15.77 -6.57 2.18
CA GLY A 128 -14.43 -6.56 1.61
C GLY A 128 -13.57 -5.42 2.16
N ILE A 129 -14.00 -4.74 3.22
CA ILE A 129 -13.22 -3.64 3.81
C ILE A 129 -11.88 -4.18 4.35
N ARG A 130 -10.82 -3.41 4.08
CA ARG A 130 -9.45 -3.70 4.51
C ARG A 130 -8.81 -2.44 5.04
N SER A 131 -7.92 -2.61 6.01
CA SER A 131 -7.05 -1.53 6.44
C SER A 131 -5.90 -1.36 5.45
N THR A 132 -5.53 -0.11 5.18
CA THR A 132 -4.36 0.23 4.37
C THR A 132 -3.09 0.41 5.20
N VAL A 133 -3.23 0.51 6.53
CA VAL A 133 -2.14 0.86 7.46
C VAL A 133 -1.57 -0.36 8.18
N ILE A 134 -2.34 -1.44 8.31
CA ILE A 134 -1.92 -2.68 8.96
C ILE A 134 -2.69 -3.88 8.40
N ASP A 135 -2.02 -5.01 8.25
CA ASP A 135 -2.67 -6.26 7.89
C ASP A 135 -3.37 -6.86 9.11
N ILE A 136 -4.69 -7.01 9.03
CA ILE A 136 -5.52 -7.56 10.10
C ILE A 136 -6.06 -8.94 9.66
N PRO A 137 -5.70 -10.04 10.33
CA PRO A 137 -6.26 -11.36 10.03
C PRO A 137 -7.73 -11.42 10.43
N TYR A 138 -8.53 -12.21 9.72
CA TYR A 138 -9.97 -12.33 9.99
C TYR A 138 -10.31 -12.79 11.42
N ASP A 139 -9.43 -13.55 12.05
CA ASP A 139 -9.62 -14.00 13.43
C ASP A 139 -9.52 -12.86 14.44
N ALA A 140 -8.75 -11.81 14.13
CA ALA A 140 -8.67 -10.59 14.92
C ALA A 140 -9.88 -9.66 14.72
N TYR A 141 -10.79 -9.92 13.77
CA TYR A 141 -11.93 -9.03 13.51
C TYR A 141 -12.92 -9.13 14.66
N ALA A 142 -13.34 -7.97 15.15
CA ALA A 142 -14.25 -7.86 16.30
C ALA A 142 -13.79 -8.70 17.49
N ASN A 143 -12.49 -8.87 17.74
CA ASN A 143 -11.93 -9.70 18.82
C ASN A 143 -12.02 -9.05 20.22
N VAL A 144 -13.10 -8.32 20.47
CA VAL A 144 -13.45 -7.72 21.76
C VAL A 144 -14.83 -8.19 22.24
N ASP A 145 -15.00 -8.28 23.55
CA ASP A 145 -16.29 -8.54 24.20
C ASP A 145 -17.15 -7.26 24.23
N GLU A 146 -18.37 -7.37 24.78
CA GLU A 146 -19.29 -6.23 24.89
C GLU A 146 -18.80 -5.11 25.82
N LYS A 147 -17.77 -5.38 26.62
CA LYS A 147 -17.12 -4.43 27.54
C LYS A 147 -15.81 -3.88 26.96
N GLY A 148 -15.44 -4.29 25.75
CA GLY A 148 -14.22 -3.86 25.06
C GLY A 148 -12.96 -4.63 25.44
N ASN A 149 -13.05 -5.74 26.20
CA ASN A 149 -11.90 -6.57 26.55
C ASN A 149 -11.59 -7.55 25.41
N LEU A 150 -10.29 -7.82 25.21
CA LEU A 150 -9.86 -8.83 24.24
C LEU A 150 -10.37 -10.22 24.60
N ILE A 151 -10.89 -10.94 23.60
CA ILE A 151 -11.38 -12.32 23.77
C ILE A 151 -10.27 -13.33 23.51
N ASN A 152 -9.36 -13.03 22.58
CA ASN A 152 -8.16 -13.80 22.31
C ASN A 152 -6.95 -12.86 22.33
N GLU A 153 -5.95 -13.19 23.15
CA GLU A 153 -4.73 -12.38 23.30
C GLU A 153 -3.71 -12.59 22.18
N GLU A 154 -3.86 -13.62 21.34
CA GLU A 154 -2.99 -13.92 20.20
C GLU A 154 -2.74 -12.71 19.29
N TYR A 155 -3.76 -11.86 19.14
CA TYR A 155 -3.73 -10.66 18.30
C TYR A 155 -3.68 -9.35 19.10
N ALA A 156 -3.36 -9.39 20.39
CA ALA A 156 -3.32 -8.20 21.24
C ALA A 156 -2.37 -7.10 20.72
N TYR A 157 -1.27 -7.50 20.07
CA TYR A 157 -0.31 -6.58 19.49
C TYR A 157 -0.94 -5.68 18.41
N ILE A 158 -1.85 -6.21 17.58
CA ILE A 158 -2.56 -5.45 16.55
C ILE A 158 -3.46 -4.39 17.18
N TYR A 159 -4.16 -4.74 18.26
CA TYR A 159 -5.01 -3.81 18.99
C TYR A 159 -4.21 -2.68 19.63
N ASN A 160 -3.07 -3.01 20.24
CA ASN A 160 -2.17 -2.03 20.82
C ASN A 160 -1.62 -1.08 19.74
N GLU A 161 -1.18 -1.62 18.61
CA GLU A 161 -0.66 -0.82 17.49
C GLU A 161 -1.73 0.13 16.94
N VAL A 162 -2.95 -0.35 16.70
CA VAL A 162 -4.06 0.47 16.22
C VAL A 162 -4.47 1.52 17.26
N SER A 163 -4.56 1.16 18.54
CA SER A 163 -4.95 2.10 19.61
C SER A 163 -3.93 3.23 19.78
N ASN A 164 -2.64 2.92 19.67
CA ASN A 164 -1.57 3.90 19.76
C ASN A 164 -1.53 4.87 18.57
N ASN A 165 -2.01 4.45 17.39
CA ASN A 165 -1.93 5.26 16.17
C ASN A 165 -3.25 5.97 15.79
N LYS A 166 -4.42 5.47 16.23
CA LYS A 166 -5.74 6.02 15.83
C LYS A 166 -5.99 7.47 16.25
N GLU A 167 -5.30 7.98 17.25
CA GLU A 167 -5.39 9.38 17.69
C GLU A 167 -4.20 10.24 17.25
N THR A 168 -3.30 9.70 16.41
CA THR A 168 -2.13 10.45 15.96
C THR A 168 -2.52 11.52 14.93
N LEU A 169 -2.06 12.75 15.14
CA LEU A 169 -2.38 13.91 14.30
C LEU A 169 -1.44 14.06 13.09
N LYS A 170 -0.87 12.97 12.56
CA LYS A 170 0.04 13.05 11.41
C LYS A 170 -0.65 13.65 10.17
N SER A 171 -1.92 13.30 9.94
CA SER A 171 -2.85 13.99 9.03
C SER A 171 -4.28 13.50 9.27
N SER A 172 -5.28 14.22 8.73
CA SER A 172 -6.69 13.81 8.82
C SER A 172 -6.95 12.47 8.12
N LEU A 173 -6.36 12.24 6.95
CA LEU A 173 -6.46 10.98 6.21
C LEU A 173 -5.80 9.83 6.97
N PHE A 174 -4.61 10.07 7.53
CA PHE A 174 -3.89 9.06 8.30
C PHE A 174 -4.71 8.62 9.53
N ARG A 175 -5.28 9.59 10.27
CA ARG A 175 -6.17 9.30 11.41
C ARG A 175 -7.40 8.48 10.99
N GLN A 176 -7.99 8.80 9.85
CA GLN A 176 -9.17 8.09 9.34
C GLN A 176 -8.86 6.62 9.02
N GLU A 177 -7.71 6.33 8.39
CA GLU A 177 -7.30 4.95 8.08
C GLU A 177 -7.10 4.10 9.35
N TRP A 178 -6.47 4.67 10.38
CA TRP A 178 -6.38 3.99 11.68
C TRP A 178 -7.73 3.88 12.39
N GLY A 179 -8.63 4.85 12.19
CA GLY A 179 -10.02 4.77 12.65
C GLY A 179 -10.79 3.62 11.99
N ILE A 180 -10.56 3.37 10.69
CA ILE A 180 -11.13 2.22 9.98
C ILE A 180 -10.56 0.91 10.54
N ALA A 181 -9.24 0.83 10.76
CA ALA A 181 -8.60 -0.32 11.41
C ALA A 181 -9.21 -0.60 12.79
N ALA A 182 -9.39 0.45 13.62
CA ALA A 182 -10.04 0.35 14.92
C ALA A 182 -11.49 -0.12 14.81
N GLY A 183 -12.21 0.33 13.77
CA GLY A 183 -13.55 -0.17 13.44
C GLY A 183 -13.55 -1.67 13.19
N ILE A 184 -12.68 -2.16 12.29
CA ILE A 184 -12.55 -3.58 11.92
C ILE A 184 -12.30 -4.48 13.15
N LEU A 185 -11.45 -4.02 14.06
CA LEU A 185 -11.15 -4.70 15.33
C LEU A 185 -12.34 -4.70 16.31
N GLY A 186 -13.38 -3.93 16.04
CA GLY A 186 -14.48 -3.73 16.98
C GLY A 186 -14.13 -2.62 17.96
N LYS A 187 -15.13 -1.77 18.23
CA LYS A 187 -14.98 -0.68 19.17
C LYS A 187 -14.97 -1.24 20.60
N PRO A 188 -13.95 -0.94 21.43
CA PRO A 188 -14.09 -1.11 22.87
C PRO A 188 -15.21 -0.22 23.43
#